data_AF-A0A849B295-F1
#
_entry.id   AF-A0A849B295-F1
#
_cell.length_a   1.000
_cell.length_b   1.000
_cell.length_c   1.000
_cell.angle_alpha   90.00
_cell.angle_beta   90.00
_cell.angle_gamma   90.00
#
_symmetry.space_group_name_H-M   'P 1'
#
loop_
_entity.id
_entity.type
_entity.pdbx_description
1 polymer ?
#
loop_
_entity_poly.entity_id
_entity_poly.type
_entity_poly.pdbx_seq_one_letter_code
_entity_poly.pdbx_strand_id
1 'polypeptide(L)'
;MQVSFNKRTIFPSVYRGQNKKGEDVTYLSTTVLSPVKYNLTPTPGMMPLEQIQAVLEQCADNGQEVEIEFSEQQTKFGSQWQVFSVKPVPKKVGA
;
A
#
# COMPACT_ATOMS: atom_id res chain seq x y z
N MET A 1 26.73 7.39 20.65
CA MET A 1 25.58 7.19 19.73
C MET A 1 26.03 6.28 18.61
N GLN A 2 25.50 5.06 18.53
CA GLN A 2 25.77 4.15 17.42
C GLN A 2 24.83 4.53 16.27
N VAL A 3 25.39 5.00 15.16
CA VAL A 3 24.61 5.37 13.97
C VAL A 3 24.18 4.06 13.29
N SER A 4 22.87 3.84 13.15
CA SER A 4 22.30 2.76 12.37
C SER A 4 22.08 3.23 10.93
N PHE A 5 22.50 2.43 9.96
CA PHE A 5 22.39 2.75 8.53
C PHE A 5 21.32 1.88 7.87
N ASN A 6 20.36 2.51 7.20
CA ASN A 6 19.41 1.83 6.32
C ASN A 6 20.03 1.70 4.92
N LYS A 7 19.88 0.53 4.27
CA LYS A 7 20.40 0.28 2.92
C LYS A 7 19.25 0.09 1.92
N ARG A 8 19.30 0.79 0.79
CA ARG A 8 18.36 0.62 -0.33
C ARG A 8 19.03 0.95 -1.67
N THR A 9 18.63 0.25 -2.72
CA THR A 9 18.98 0.56 -4.11
C THR A 9 17.93 1.51 -4.70
N ILE A 10 18.37 2.60 -5.32
CA ILE A 10 17.48 3.63 -5.88
C ILE A 10 17.90 4.00 -7.31
N PHE A 11 16.97 4.58 -8.08
CA PHE A 11 17.25 5.24 -9.35
C PHE A 11 17.13 6.75 -9.16
N PRO A 12 18.24 7.47 -8.92
CA PRO A 12 18.18 8.89 -8.63
C PRO A 12 17.83 9.69 -9.88
N SER A 13 17.09 10.77 -9.67
CA SER A 13 16.80 11.83 -10.62
C SER A 13 17.48 13.11 -10.14
N VAL A 14 17.95 13.91 -11.10
CA VAL A 14 18.62 15.17 -10.82
C VAL A 14 17.98 16.30 -11.63
N TYR A 15 17.65 17.38 -10.94
CA TYR A 15 17.32 18.65 -11.55
C TYR A 15 18.45 19.64 -11.28
N ARG A 16 18.92 20.31 -12.33
CA ARG A 16 19.88 21.42 -12.23
C ARG A 16 19.25 22.65 -12.88
N GLY A 17 19.34 23.79 -12.20
CA GLY A 17 18.81 25.06 -12.72
C GLY A 17 19.20 26.21 -11.82
N GLN A 18 18.52 27.34 -11.97
CA GLN A 18 18.68 28.49 -11.06
C GLN A 18 17.42 28.70 -10.23
N ASN A 19 17.60 29.07 -8.97
CA ASN A 19 16.49 29.49 -8.12
C ASN A 19 16.01 30.89 -8.51
N LYS A 20 14.93 31.37 -7.88
CA LYS A 20 14.35 32.70 -8.13
C LYS A 20 15.32 33.88 -7.83
N LYS A 21 16.46 33.61 -7.19
CA LYS A 21 17.51 34.58 -6.87
C LYS A 21 18.71 34.51 -7.84
N GLY A 22 18.65 33.65 -8.86
CA GLY A 22 19.73 33.48 -9.85
C GLY A 22 20.88 32.60 -9.38
N GLU A 23 20.74 31.87 -8.27
CA GLU A 23 21.77 30.96 -7.75
C GLU A 23 21.59 29.57 -8.35
N ASP A 24 22.69 28.92 -8.74
CA ASP A 24 22.67 27.55 -9.22
C ASP A 24 22.21 26.58 -8.13
N VAL A 25 21.22 25.75 -8.46
CA VAL A 25 20.65 24.74 -7.57
C VAL A 25 20.70 23.37 -8.21
N THR A 26 20.98 22.37 -7.37
CA THR A 26 20.89 20.94 -7.72
C THR A 26 19.93 20.28 -6.76
N TYR A 27 18.81 19.75 -7.27
CA TYR A 27 17.87 18.94 -6.51
C TYR A 27 18.00 17.47 -6.91
N LEU A 28 18.13 16.60 -5.90
CA LEU A 28 18.18 15.16 -6.06
C LEU A 28 16.88 14.56 -5.54
N SER A 29 16.27 13.68 -6.31
CA SER A 29 15.04 12.97 -5.94
C SER A 29 15.12 11.52 -6.39
N THR A 30 14.29 10.66 -5.83
CA THR A 30 14.07 9.30 -6.34
C THR A 30 12.64 8.91 -6.00
N THR A 31 11.97 8.22 -6.92
CA THR A 31 10.69 7.58 -6.61
C THR A 31 10.98 6.17 -6.12
N VAL A 32 10.31 5.78 -5.03
CA VAL A 32 10.55 4.51 -4.38
C VAL A 32 9.22 3.79 -4.20
N LEU A 33 9.02 2.71 -4.95
CA LEU A 33 7.92 1.79 -4.72
C LEU A 33 8.37 0.77 -3.66
N SER A 34 7.73 0.79 -2.50
CA SER A 34 8.00 -0.14 -1.40
C SER A 34 6.79 -1.04 -1.23
N PRO A 35 6.98 -2.35 -1.07
CA PRO A 35 5.91 -3.21 -0.56
C PRO A 35 5.47 -2.65 0.80
N VAL A 36 4.17 -2.40 0.95
CA VAL A 36 3.56 -2.03 2.23
C VAL A 36 2.63 -3.17 2.62
N LYS A 37 2.69 -3.56 3.89
CA LYS A 37 1.78 -4.54 4.47
C LYS A 37 0.79 -3.81 5.36
N TYR A 38 -0.49 -4.04 5.11
CA TYR A 38 -1.59 -3.55 5.94
C TYR A 38 -2.24 -4.73 6.67
N ASN A 39 -2.71 -4.48 7.89
CA ASN A 39 -3.58 -5.43 8.58
C ASN A 39 -5.01 -5.20 8.11
N LEU A 40 -5.73 -6.27 7.77
CA LEU A 40 -7.14 -6.20 7.40
C LEU A 40 -8.00 -6.56 8.61
N THR A 41 -9.12 -5.88 8.78
CA THR A 41 -10.07 -6.17 9.86
C THR A 41 -11.49 -6.11 9.30
N PRO A 42 -12.18 -7.27 9.20
CA PRO A 42 -13.60 -7.30 8.87
C PRO A 42 -14.36 -6.38 9.82
N THR A 43 -15.14 -5.47 9.25
CA THR A 43 -15.86 -4.43 9.99
C THR A 43 -17.32 -4.44 9.56
N PRO A 44 -18.28 -4.41 10.51
CA PRO A 44 -19.69 -4.50 10.15
C PRO A 44 -20.11 -3.26 9.36
N GLY A 45 -20.98 -3.46 8.36
CA GLY A 45 -21.48 -2.36 7.53
C GLY A 45 -22.18 -2.87 6.29
N MET A 46 -21.45 -2.97 5.18
CA MET A 46 -22.00 -3.29 3.86
C MET A 46 -22.18 -4.80 3.62
N MET A 47 -21.42 -5.63 4.33
CA MET A 47 -21.48 -7.09 4.28
C MET A 47 -21.35 -7.68 5.69
N PRO A 48 -21.98 -8.84 5.99
CA PRO A 48 -21.78 -9.56 7.25
C PRO A 48 -20.30 -9.92 7.47
N LEU A 49 -19.85 -9.89 8.74
CA LEU A 49 -18.46 -10.14 9.10
C LEU A 49 -17.98 -11.52 8.67
N GLU A 50 -18.82 -12.53 8.89
CA GLU A 50 -18.54 -13.92 8.56
C GLU A 50 -18.38 -14.10 7.04
N GLN A 51 -19.18 -13.36 6.26
CA GLN A 51 -19.10 -13.40 4.81
C GLN A 51 -17.82 -12.71 4.31
N ILE A 52 -17.46 -11.55 4.86
CA ILE A 52 -16.21 -10.86 4.50
C ILE A 52 -15.02 -11.78 4.78
N GLN A 53 -14.99 -12.37 5.96
CA GLN A 53 -13.93 -13.28 6.38
C GLN A 53 -13.86 -14.50 5.46
N ALA A 54 -14.98 -15.17 5.21
CA ALA A 54 -15.01 -16.36 4.35
C ALA A 54 -14.51 -16.08 2.92
N VAL A 55 -14.90 -14.94 2.34
CA VAL A 55 -14.44 -14.55 0.99
C VAL A 55 -12.94 -14.27 0.99
N LEU A 56 -12.41 -13.55 1.99
CA LEU A 56 -10.98 -13.26 2.09
C LEU A 56 -10.16 -14.53 2.27
N GLU A 57 -10.59 -15.45 3.14
CA GLU A 57 -9.93 -16.75 3.35
C GLU A 57 -9.94 -17.60 2.07
N GLN A 58 -11.10 -17.75 1.44
CA GLN A 58 -11.23 -18.49 0.19
C GLN A 58 -10.36 -17.90 -0.92
N CYS A 59 -10.29 -16.57 -1.04
CA CYS A 59 -9.48 -15.93 -2.07
C CYS A 59 -7.97 -16.04 -1.77
N ALA A 60 -7.59 -16.01 -0.48
CA ALA A 60 -6.21 -16.23 -0.06
C ALA A 60 -5.74 -17.65 -0.43
N ASP A 61 -6.55 -18.67 -0.13
CA ASP A 61 -6.24 -20.07 -0.46
C ASP A 61 -6.15 -20.32 -1.97
N ASN A 62 -6.99 -19.63 -2.75
CA ASN A 62 -7.06 -19.79 -4.20
C ASN A 62 -6.10 -18.88 -4.99
N GLY A 63 -5.31 -18.04 -4.31
CA GLY A 63 -4.46 -17.03 -4.94
C GLY A 63 -5.25 -16.09 -5.85
N GLN A 64 -6.44 -15.66 -5.40
CA GLN A 64 -7.36 -14.81 -6.15
C GLN A 64 -7.36 -13.39 -5.59
N GLU A 65 -7.35 -12.41 -6.49
CA GLU A 65 -7.46 -11.00 -6.13
C GLU A 65 -8.89 -10.67 -5.67
N VAL A 66 -9.01 -9.69 -4.79
CA VAL A 66 -10.27 -9.16 -4.30
C VAL A 66 -10.29 -7.64 -4.45
N GLU A 67 -11.47 -7.10 -4.73
CA GLU A 67 -11.75 -5.67 -4.55
C GLU A 67 -12.44 -5.48 -3.21
N ILE A 68 -12.02 -4.47 -2.46
CA ILE A 68 -12.50 -4.18 -1.11
C ILE A 68 -13.00 -2.74 -1.01
N GLU A 69 -14.02 -2.52 -0.19
CA GLU A 69 -14.39 -1.20 0.30
C GLU A 69 -13.91 -1.08 1.75
N PHE A 70 -13.04 -0.11 2.03
CA PHE A 70 -12.38 0.00 3.32
C PHE A 70 -12.16 1.45 3.76
N SER A 71 -11.99 1.64 5.07
CA SER A 71 -11.44 2.87 5.64
C SER A 71 -10.10 2.60 6.32
N GLU A 72 -9.14 3.52 6.16
CA GLU A 72 -7.86 3.44 6.85
C GLU A 72 -7.95 3.99 8.27
N GLN A 73 -7.43 3.22 9.23
CA GLN A 73 -7.29 3.61 10.62
C GLN A 73 -5.82 3.46 11.04
N GLN A 74 -5.25 4.53 11.61
CA GLN A 74 -3.93 4.45 12.22
C GLN A 74 -4.04 3.84 13.63
N THR A 75 -3.33 2.73 13.87
CA THR A 75 -3.24 2.11 15.20
C THR A 75 -1.82 2.24 15.77
N LYS A 76 -1.65 1.87 17.04
CA LYS A 76 -0.32 1.78 17.68
C LYS A 76 0.61 0.75 17.01
N PHE A 77 0.05 -0.17 16.21
CA PHE A 77 0.79 -1.23 15.51
C PHE A 77 0.96 -0.94 14.01
N GLY A 78 0.57 0.24 13.54
CA GLY A 78 0.63 0.65 12.13
C GLY A 78 -0.75 0.86 11.51
N SER A 79 -0.76 1.05 10.19
CA SER A 79 -1.98 1.23 9.42
C SER A 79 -2.82 -0.05 9.39
N GLN A 80 -4.10 0.08 9.70
CA GLN A 80 -5.10 -0.98 9.65
C GLN A 80 -6.19 -0.57 8.68
N TRP A 81 -6.66 -1.50 7.86
CA TRP A 81 -7.78 -1.30 6.96
C TRP A 81 -9.02 -2.01 7.51
N GLN A 82 -10.03 -1.21 7.84
CA GLN A 82 -11.36 -1.69 8.22
C GLN A 82 -12.14 -2.00 6.95
N VAL A 83 -12.38 -3.29 6.68
CA VAL A 83 -13.01 -3.77 5.44
C VAL A 83 -14.50 -3.97 5.68
N PHE A 84 -15.34 -3.29 4.88
CA PHE A 84 -16.80 -3.32 5.00
C PHE A 84 -17.48 -4.19 3.94
N SER A 85 -16.82 -4.41 2.82
CA SER A 85 -17.26 -5.32 1.76
C SER A 85 -16.05 -5.88 1.01
N VAL A 86 -16.24 -7.04 0.40
CA VAL A 86 -15.21 -7.70 -0.42
C VAL A 86 -15.88 -8.44 -1.57
N LYS A 87 -15.29 -8.37 -2.76
CA LYS A 87 -15.71 -9.18 -3.90
C LYS A 87 -14.50 -9.79 -4.60
N PRO A 88 -14.55 -11.10 -4.94
CA PRO A 88 -13.51 -11.70 -5.75
C PRO A 88 -13.44 -11.05 -7.13
N VAL A 89 -12.23 -10.72 -7.58
CA VAL A 89 -12.00 -10.26 -8.96
C VAL A 89 -11.96 -11.51 -9.85
N PRO A 90 -12.72 -11.54 -10.96
CA PRO A 90 -12.66 -12.64 -11.91
C PRO A 90 -11.21 -12.90 -12.35
N LYS A 91 -10.74 -14.14 -12.24
CA LYS A 91 -9.42 -14.52 -12.76
C LYS A 91 -9.38 -14.20 -14.24
N LYS A 92 -8.36 -13.48 -14.70
CA LYS A 92 -8.13 -13.27 -16.14
C LYS A 92 -7.93 -14.65 -16.78
N VAL A 93 -8.93 -15.12 -17.52
CA VAL A 93 -8.76 -16.26 -18.43
C VAL A 93 -7.90 -15.71 -19.57
N GLY A 94 -6.69 -16.27 -19.75
CA GLY A 94 -5.67 -15.72 -20.63
C GLY A 94 -6.19 -15.40 -22.03
N ALA A 95 -5.78 -14.25 -22.56
CA ALA A 95 -5.79 -13.95 -23.99
C ALA A 95 -4.57 -14.59 -24.67
#